data_AF-A0A2J0KZE7-F1
#
_entry.id   AF-A0A2J0KZE7-F1
#
_cell.length_a   1.000
_cell.length_b   1.000
_cell.length_c   1.000
_cell.angle_alpha   90.00
_cell.angle_beta   90.00
_cell.angle_gamma   90.00
#
_symmetry.space_group_name_H-M   'P 1'
#
loop_
_entity.id
_entity.type
_entity.pdbx_description
1 polymer ?
#
loop_
_entity_poly.entity_id
_entity_poly.type
_entity_poly.pdbx_seq_one_letter_code
_entity_poly.pdbx_strand_id
1 'polypeptide(L)'
;MAAVCRCQKKHYDSIHPDAFVDWFSSFHQAFFNILKPEGSLVINIKDKIVGGVRHRYVWKTIEKLSELGWYAIDDYIWHKTNPMPGFWPARLRDGWEYCFHLAKSTAPYMNQNAVKVPMGKWADVRLVNLNGKSAIRHNSENNSGFGRDLRKWVGKKRCYRLMF
;
A
#
# COMPACT_ATOMS: atom_id res chain seq x y z
N MET A 1 -9.82 -12.47 2.26
CA MET A 1 -9.70 -12.73 3.70
C MET A 1 -8.63 -11.79 4.23
N ALA A 2 -8.98 -10.83 5.10
CA ALA A 2 -8.02 -9.88 5.67
C ALA A 2 -7.59 -10.41 7.04
N ALA A 3 -6.32 -10.82 7.17
CA ALA A 3 -5.74 -11.24 8.44
C ALA A 3 -4.89 -10.10 8.99
N VAL A 4 -5.21 -9.62 10.19
CA VAL A 4 -4.42 -8.60 10.90
C VAL A 4 -3.60 -9.31 11.96
N CYS A 5 -2.30 -9.46 11.74
CA CYS A 5 -1.39 -10.12 12.69
C CYS A 5 -0.72 -9.06 13.59
N ARG A 6 -0.92 -9.14 14.91
CA ARG A 6 -0.30 -8.23 15.90
C ARG A 6 0.70 -8.98 16.78
N CYS A 7 1.94 -8.49 16.83
CA CYS A 7 2.98 -9.00 17.73
C CYS A 7 3.01 -8.23 19.06
N GLN A 8 2.15 -8.59 20.03
CA GLN A 8 2.10 -7.98 21.38
C GLN A 8 2.24 -9.03 22.49
N LYS A 9 3.15 -8.80 23.46
CA LYS A 9 3.53 -9.74 24.55
C LYS A 9 2.43 -10.10 25.57
N LYS A 10 1.23 -9.52 25.51
CA LYS A 10 0.18 -9.71 26.54
C LYS A 10 -1.08 -10.43 26.06
N HIS A 11 -1.11 -10.89 24.81
CA HIS A 11 -2.14 -11.79 24.32
C HIS A 11 -1.46 -13.01 23.69
N TYR A 12 -2.06 -14.19 23.89
CA TYR A 12 -1.60 -15.51 23.46
C TYR A 12 -0.82 -15.48 22.12
N ASP A 13 0.36 -16.12 22.10
CA ASP A 13 1.21 -16.43 20.94
C ASP A 13 1.88 -15.28 20.16
N SER A 14 2.54 -14.35 20.86
CA SER A 14 3.40 -13.37 20.18
C SER A 14 4.75 -13.96 19.76
N ILE A 15 5.00 -14.06 18.45
CA ILE A 15 6.27 -14.56 17.88
C ILE A 15 7.34 -13.47 17.84
N HIS A 16 8.58 -13.85 18.13
CA HIS A 16 9.72 -12.93 18.08
C HIS A 16 9.97 -12.46 16.63
N PRO A 17 10.31 -11.17 16.38
CA PRO A 17 10.58 -10.66 15.04
C PRO A 17 11.60 -11.47 14.21
N ASP A 18 12.59 -12.08 14.87
CA ASP A 18 13.58 -12.94 14.19
C ASP A 18 12.97 -14.23 13.62
N ALA A 19 11.98 -14.80 14.31
CA ALA A 19 11.31 -16.04 13.90
C ALA A 19 10.07 -15.77 13.02
N PHE A 20 9.68 -14.51 12.84
CA PHE A 20 8.43 -14.15 12.18
C PHE A 20 8.40 -14.58 10.71
N VAL A 21 9.52 -14.45 10.00
CA VAL A 21 9.61 -14.78 8.57
C VAL A 21 9.35 -16.27 8.34
N ASP A 22 10.03 -17.12 9.10
CA ASP A 22 9.89 -18.58 8.99
C ASP A 22 8.50 -19.02 9.43
N TRP A 23 8.01 -18.46 10.53
CA TRP A 23 6.66 -18.73 11.00
C TRP A 23 5.61 -18.37 9.94
N PHE A 24 5.67 -17.17 9.36
CA PHE A 24 4.70 -16.74 8.35
C PHE A 24 4.79 -17.62 7.08
N SER A 25 6.01 -17.96 6.70
CA SER A 25 6.26 -18.86 5.56
C SER A 25 5.69 -20.25 5.79
N SER A 26 5.61 -20.74 7.03
CA SER A 26 5.09 -22.10 7.30
C SER A 26 3.64 -22.34 6.85
N PHE A 27 2.82 -21.28 6.71
CA PHE A 27 1.41 -21.40 6.30
C PHE A 27 1.04 -20.62 5.04
N HIS A 28 2.00 -19.96 4.37
CA HIS A 28 1.69 -19.18 3.15
C HIS A 28 1.04 -20.05 2.06
N GLN A 29 1.44 -21.33 1.97
CA GLN A 29 0.98 -22.25 0.94
C GLN A 29 -0.52 -22.49 1.02
N ALA A 30 -1.09 -22.51 2.23
CA ALA A 30 -2.53 -22.64 2.41
C ALA A 30 -3.28 -21.46 1.78
N PHE A 31 -2.79 -20.22 1.96
CA PHE A 31 -3.36 -19.06 1.28
C PHE A 31 -3.17 -19.11 -0.22
N PHE A 32 -1.98 -19.52 -0.67
CA PHE A 32 -1.70 -19.62 -2.10
C PHE A 32 -2.64 -20.62 -2.79
N ASN A 33 -2.94 -21.73 -2.14
CA ASN A 33 -3.79 -22.78 -2.70
C ASN A 33 -5.28 -22.42 -2.70
N ILE A 34 -5.78 -21.73 -1.67
CA ILE A 34 -7.20 -21.37 -1.56
C ILE A 34 -7.60 -20.20 -2.48
N LEU A 35 -6.63 -19.36 -2.86
CA LEU A 35 -6.89 -18.24 -3.76
C LEU A 35 -7.08 -18.72 -5.22
N LYS A 36 -8.06 -18.10 -5.88
CA LYS A 36 -8.25 -18.21 -7.34
C LYS A 36 -6.96 -17.85 -8.09
N PRO A 37 -6.78 -18.28 -9.35
CA PRO A 37 -5.60 -17.92 -10.15
C PRO A 37 -5.32 -16.41 -10.22
N GLU A 38 -6.37 -15.58 -10.29
CA GLU A 38 -6.29 -14.11 -10.30
C GLU A 38 -6.47 -13.47 -8.90
N GLY A 39 -6.34 -14.28 -7.84
CA GLY A 39 -6.59 -13.87 -6.46
C GLY A 39 -5.43 -13.09 -5.85
N SER A 40 -5.80 -12.21 -4.92
CA SER A 40 -4.88 -11.36 -4.17
C SER A 40 -4.91 -11.65 -2.67
N LEU A 41 -3.75 -11.48 -2.04
CA LEU A 41 -3.55 -11.45 -0.59
C LEU A 41 -3.08 -10.05 -0.19
N VAL A 42 -3.80 -9.39 0.70
CA VAL A 42 -3.38 -8.10 1.26
C VAL A 42 -3.00 -8.27 2.72
N ILE A 43 -1.74 -7.98 3.05
CA ILE A 43 -1.17 -8.13 4.38
C ILE A 43 -0.98 -6.75 5.00
N ASN A 44 -1.78 -6.42 6.02
CA ASN A 44 -1.50 -5.26 6.88
C ASN A 44 -0.58 -5.69 8.03
N ILE A 45 0.64 -5.17 8.04
CA ILE A 45 1.62 -5.49 9.08
C ILE A 45 2.60 -4.33 9.28
N LYS A 46 3.15 -4.24 10.50
CA LYS A 46 4.05 -3.17 10.90
C LYS A 46 5.28 -3.69 11.62
N ASP A 47 6.43 -3.12 11.28
CA ASP A 47 7.69 -3.38 11.96
C ASP A 47 7.61 -3.02 13.45
N LYS A 48 8.34 -3.78 14.26
CA LYS A 48 8.44 -3.61 15.71
C LYS A 48 9.75 -2.91 16.03
N ILE A 49 9.76 -2.13 17.11
CA ILE A 49 11.01 -1.57 17.64
C ILE A 49 11.59 -2.57 18.65
N VAL A 50 12.85 -2.96 18.46
CA VAL A 50 13.62 -3.85 19.34
C VAL A 50 14.95 -3.17 19.63
N GLY A 51 15.30 -3.01 20.91
CA GLY A 51 16.54 -2.33 21.30
C GLY A 51 16.65 -0.87 20.78
N GLY A 52 15.53 -0.18 20.59
CA GLY A 52 15.50 1.19 20.04
C GLY A 52 15.55 1.27 18.52
N VAL A 53 15.78 0.16 17.82
CA VAL A 53 15.90 0.10 16.35
C VAL A 53 14.67 -0.55 15.73
N ARG A 54 14.27 -0.11 14.54
CA ARG A 54 13.16 -0.72 13.78
C ARG A 54 13.61 -2.05 13.19
N HIS A 55 13.03 -3.14 13.68
CA HIS A 55 13.28 -4.47 13.17
C HIS A 55 12.63 -4.63 11.81
N ARG A 56 13.39 -5.02 10.78
CA ARG A 56 12.95 -5.06 9.36
C ARG A 56 12.29 -6.38 8.95
N TYR A 57 11.62 -7.07 9.88
CA TYR A 57 11.09 -8.41 9.59
C TYR A 57 9.92 -8.38 8.59
N VAL A 58 9.17 -7.28 8.53
CA VAL A 58 8.07 -7.14 7.57
C VAL A 58 8.61 -7.23 6.15
N TRP A 59 9.63 -6.43 5.83
CA TRP A 59 10.24 -6.41 4.50
C TRP A 59 10.86 -7.74 4.13
N LYS A 60 11.59 -8.37 5.07
CA LYS A 60 12.11 -9.73 4.89
C LYS A 60 10.99 -10.75 4.62
N THR A 61 9.82 -10.58 5.24
CA THR A 61 8.66 -11.46 4.99
C THR A 61 8.13 -11.27 3.57
N ILE A 62 8.00 -10.03 3.09
CA ILE A 62 7.52 -9.75 1.73
C ILE A 62 8.51 -10.26 0.67
N GLU A 63 9.81 -10.06 0.90
CA GLU A 63 10.88 -10.61 0.06
C GLU A 63 10.81 -12.14 0.03
N LYS A 64 10.68 -12.78 1.20
CA LYS A 64 10.55 -14.23 1.29
C LYS A 64 9.30 -14.76 0.58
N LEU A 65 8.17 -14.09 0.69
CA LEU A 65 6.97 -14.46 -0.06
C LEU A 65 7.17 -14.32 -1.57
N SER A 66 7.95 -13.32 -2.00
CA SER A 66 8.29 -13.15 -3.41
C SER A 66 9.13 -14.31 -3.94
N GLU A 67 10.12 -14.77 -3.16
CA GLU A 67 10.89 -15.99 -3.46
C GLU A 67 10.01 -17.24 -3.53
N LEU A 68 8.92 -17.27 -2.76
CA LEU A 68 7.96 -18.38 -2.69
C LEU A 68 6.84 -18.28 -3.74
N GLY A 69 7.00 -17.40 -4.73
CA GLY A 69 6.14 -17.33 -5.92
C GLY A 69 4.99 -16.33 -5.85
N TRP A 70 4.95 -15.47 -4.83
CA TRP A 70 4.02 -14.34 -4.81
C TRP A 70 4.56 -13.16 -5.64
N TYR A 71 3.69 -12.46 -6.34
CA TYR A 71 4.02 -11.20 -7.01
C TYR A 71 3.63 -10.02 -6.12
N ALA A 72 4.58 -9.14 -5.82
CA ALA A 72 4.30 -7.86 -5.18
C ALA A 72 3.72 -6.88 -6.20
N ILE A 73 2.44 -6.55 -6.03
CA ILE A 73 1.67 -5.73 -6.98
C ILE A 73 1.73 -4.26 -6.61
N ASP A 74 1.52 -3.94 -5.34
CA ASP A 74 1.52 -2.57 -4.84
C ASP A 74 1.69 -2.54 -3.31
N ASP A 75 2.15 -1.40 -2.79
CA ASP A 75 2.33 -1.13 -1.37
C ASP A 75 1.41 0.03 -0.96
N TYR A 76 0.30 -0.28 -0.30
CA TYR A 76 -0.63 0.74 0.17
C TYR A 76 -0.20 1.29 1.53
N ILE A 77 -0.45 2.58 1.73
CA ILE A 77 -0.25 3.25 3.01
C ILE A 77 -1.62 3.51 3.64
N TRP A 78 -1.86 2.90 4.79
CA TRP A 78 -2.99 3.26 5.64
C TRP A 78 -2.58 4.40 6.58
N HIS A 79 -2.92 5.63 6.20
CA HIS A 79 -2.78 6.80 7.06
C HIS A 79 -3.82 6.79 8.19
N LYS A 80 -3.36 6.84 9.44
CA LYS A 80 -4.20 6.88 10.63
C LYS A 80 -4.57 8.32 10.94
N THR A 81 -5.86 8.63 10.95
CA THR A 81 -6.36 9.97 11.27
C THR A 81 -6.22 10.33 12.75
N ASN A 82 -6.18 9.33 13.64
CA ASN A 82 -6.04 9.52 15.08
C ASN A 82 -4.97 8.57 15.66
N PRO A 83 -3.67 8.83 15.41
CA PRO A 83 -2.61 8.02 16.01
C PRO A 83 -2.53 8.28 17.52
N MET A 84 -2.23 7.23 18.29
CA MET A 84 -2.05 7.34 19.73
C MET A 84 -1.01 8.42 20.06
N PRO A 85 -1.31 9.38 20.95
CA PRO A 85 -0.34 10.38 21.36
C PRO A 85 0.82 9.71 22.09
N GLY A 86 2.03 10.21 21.86
CA GLY A 86 3.23 9.74 22.53
C GLY A 86 4.47 10.45 22.01
N PHE A 87 5.49 10.47 22.86
CA PHE A 87 6.80 11.02 22.55
C PHE A 87 7.84 9.91 22.61
N TRP A 88 8.72 9.89 21.62
CA TRP A 88 9.87 8.98 21.58
C TRP A 88 11.09 9.82 21.19
N PRO A 89 12.16 9.87 22.01
CA PRO A 89 13.31 10.74 21.76
C PRO A 89 13.98 10.51 20.40
N ALA A 90 13.99 9.27 19.93
CA ALA A 90 14.71 8.85 18.73
C ALA A 90 13.84 8.71 17.48
N ARG A 91 12.54 9.00 17.53
CA ARG A 91 11.64 8.83 16.37
C ARG A 91 10.31 9.57 16.49
N LEU A 92 9.69 9.79 15.35
CA LEU A 92 8.32 10.29 15.26
C LEU A 92 7.29 9.23 15.63
N ARG A 93 6.09 9.70 15.99
CA ARG A 93 4.91 8.85 16.19
C ARG A 93 4.58 8.08 14.91
N ASP A 94 4.08 6.87 15.06
CA ASP A 94 3.65 6.08 13.92
C ASP A 94 2.24 6.52 13.47
N GLY A 95 2.20 7.34 12.41
CA GLY A 95 0.98 7.87 11.82
C GLY A 95 0.35 6.99 10.74
N TRP A 96 0.95 5.83 10.41
CA TRP A 96 0.53 5.02 9.28
C TRP A 96 0.93 3.54 9.44
N GLU A 97 0.35 2.68 8.60
CA GLU A 97 0.67 1.25 8.45
C GLU A 97 0.81 0.88 6.96
N TYR A 98 1.64 -0.11 6.64
CA TYR A 98 1.71 -0.66 5.29
C TYR A 98 0.68 -1.77 5.12
N CYS A 99 0.07 -1.80 3.94
CA CYS A 99 -0.71 -2.94 3.45
C CYS A 99 -0.08 -3.41 2.14
N PHE A 100 0.59 -4.56 2.18
CA PHE A 100 1.26 -5.15 1.02
C PHE A 100 0.27 -5.96 0.19
N HIS A 101 0.13 -5.62 -1.09
CA HIS A 101 -0.72 -6.35 -2.03
C HIS A 101 0.12 -7.38 -2.79
N LEU A 102 -0.09 -8.65 -2.45
CA LEU A 102 0.52 -9.79 -3.11
C LEU A 102 -0.51 -10.53 -3.98
N ALA A 103 -0.07 -11.15 -5.07
CA ALA A 103 -0.93 -11.92 -5.96
C ALA A 103 -0.23 -13.18 -6.51
N LYS A 104 -1.02 -14.11 -7.04
CA LYS A 104 -0.53 -15.33 -7.72
C LYS A 104 -0.09 -15.11 -9.16
N SER A 105 -0.50 -13.98 -9.75
CA SER A 105 -0.16 -13.60 -11.11
C SER A 105 0.24 -12.13 -11.16
N THR A 106 0.90 -11.73 -12.25
CA THR A 106 1.24 -10.33 -12.53
C THR A 106 0.03 -9.48 -12.94
N ALA A 107 -1.12 -10.12 -13.17
CA ALA A 107 -2.37 -9.47 -13.56
C ALA A 107 -3.54 -10.00 -12.71
N PRO A 108 -3.57 -9.72 -11.39
CA PRO A 108 -4.68 -10.10 -10.54
C PRO A 108 -5.95 -9.34 -10.89
N TYR A 109 -7.09 -9.87 -10.46
CA TYR A 109 -8.36 -9.18 -10.60
C TYR A 109 -8.35 -7.90 -9.75
N MET A 110 -8.53 -6.74 -10.39
CA MET A 110 -8.62 -5.44 -9.71
C MET A 110 -9.76 -4.60 -10.28
N ASN A 111 -10.83 -4.44 -9.51
CA ASN A 111 -11.92 -3.55 -9.87
C ASN A 111 -11.62 -2.11 -9.45
N GLN A 112 -10.81 -1.40 -10.25
CA GLN A 112 -10.45 -0.02 -9.96
C GLN A 112 -11.67 0.91 -9.91
N ASN A 113 -12.71 0.66 -10.72
CA ASN A 113 -13.91 1.49 -10.75
C ASN A 113 -14.64 1.53 -9.39
N ALA A 114 -14.60 0.42 -8.64
CA ALA A 114 -15.24 0.31 -7.33
C ALA A 114 -14.57 1.18 -6.25
N VAL A 115 -13.31 1.57 -6.42
CA VAL A 115 -12.54 2.35 -5.43
C VAL A 115 -12.34 3.82 -5.82
N LYS A 116 -13.01 4.28 -6.89
CA LYS A 116 -12.97 5.69 -7.28
C LYS A 116 -13.66 6.57 -6.23
N VAL A 117 -13.05 7.71 -5.93
CA VAL A 117 -13.61 8.73 -5.03
C VAL A 117 -14.13 9.92 -5.83
N PRO A 118 -15.08 10.71 -5.30
CA PRO A 118 -15.45 11.99 -5.92
C PRO A 118 -14.24 12.88 -6.11
N MET A 119 -14.18 13.60 -7.23
CA MET A 119 -13.14 14.60 -7.42
C MET A 119 -13.30 15.74 -6.41
N GLY A 120 -12.18 16.30 -5.96
CA GLY A 120 -12.20 17.47 -5.08
C GLY A 120 -12.66 18.72 -5.81
N LYS A 121 -13.21 19.70 -5.06
CA LYS A 121 -13.69 20.99 -5.59
C LYS A 121 -12.65 21.76 -6.41
N TRP A 122 -11.36 21.50 -6.20
CA TRP A 122 -10.28 22.10 -7.00
C TRP A 122 -10.42 21.79 -8.50
N ALA A 123 -11.02 20.65 -8.85
CA ALA A 123 -11.18 20.22 -10.24
C ALA A 123 -12.17 21.13 -10.99
N ASP A 124 -13.21 21.62 -10.31
CA ASP A 124 -14.21 22.51 -10.89
C ASP A 124 -13.61 23.87 -11.26
N VAL A 125 -12.62 24.35 -10.49
CA VAL A 125 -11.90 25.59 -10.81
C VAL A 125 -10.85 25.35 -11.90
N ARG A 126 -10.08 24.26 -11.77
CA ARG A 126 -8.87 24.03 -12.59
C ARG A 126 -9.15 23.46 -13.97
N LEU A 127 -10.25 22.72 -14.14
CA LEU A 127 -10.61 22.09 -15.42
C LEU A 127 -11.48 22.98 -16.32
N VAL A 128 -12.08 24.05 -15.77
CA VAL A 128 -12.92 24.99 -16.53
C VAL A 128 -12.08 25.91 -17.41
N ASN A 129 -10.91 26.36 -16.94
CA ASN A 129 -10.04 27.30 -17.65
C ASN A 129 -8.69 26.67 -18.02
N LEU A 130 -8.70 25.69 -18.92
CA LEU A 130 -7.47 25.10 -19.45
C LEU A 130 -6.85 26.02 -20.51
N ASN A 131 -5.71 26.65 -20.19
CA ASN A 131 -4.95 27.51 -21.11
C ASN A 131 -3.45 27.13 -21.13
N GLY A 132 -2.73 27.59 -22.17
CA GLY A 132 -1.29 27.39 -22.33
C GLY A 132 -0.85 25.93 -22.14
N LYS A 133 0.11 25.71 -21.22
CA LYS A 133 0.64 24.38 -20.86
C LYS A 133 -0.41 23.40 -20.32
N SER A 134 -1.58 23.87 -19.87
CA SER A 134 -2.67 23.04 -19.35
C SER A 134 -3.63 22.54 -20.45
N ALA A 135 -3.63 23.19 -21.62
CA ALA A 135 -4.46 22.83 -22.77
C ALA A 135 -3.80 21.79 -23.71
N ILE A 136 -2.57 21.39 -23.42
CA ILE A 136 -1.82 20.40 -24.18
C ILE A 136 -1.25 19.33 -23.24
N ARG A 137 -0.84 18.19 -23.80
CA ARG A 137 -0.06 17.21 -23.03
C ARG A 137 1.27 17.86 -22.63
N HIS A 138 1.53 17.90 -21.33
CA HIS A 138 2.77 18.43 -20.78
C HIS A 138 3.62 17.27 -20.25
N ASN A 139 4.72 16.99 -20.94
CA ASN A 139 5.72 16.04 -20.45
C ASN A 139 6.62 16.70 -19.39
N SER A 140 7.23 15.89 -18.53
CA SER A 140 8.13 16.38 -17.50
C SER A 140 9.38 17.01 -18.12
N GLU A 141 9.84 18.13 -17.56
CA GLU A 141 11.01 18.88 -18.07
C GLU A 141 12.33 18.13 -17.81
N ASN A 142 12.34 17.17 -16.86
CA ASN A 142 13.49 16.34 -16.53
C ASN A 142 13.58 15.02 -17.32
N ASN A 143 12.86 14.88 -18.44
CA ASN A 143 12.87 13.68 -19.30
C ASN A 143 12.56 12.34 -18.61
N SER A 144 11.83 12.36 -17.48
CA SER A 144 11.44 11.16 -16.72
C SER A 144 10.37 10.28 -17.39
N GLY A 145 9.98 10.56 -18.64
CA GLY A 145 8.90 9.86 -19.35
C GLY A 145 7.49 10.14 -18.80
N PHE A 146 7.35 10.78 -17.65
CA PHE A 146 6.06 11.19 -17.10
C PHE A 146 5.47 12.36 -17.89
N GLY A 147 4.18 12.28 -18.18
CA GLY A 147 3.44 13.36 -18.83
C GLY A 147 2.00 13.42 -18.37
N ARG A 148 1.48 14.63 -18.22
CA ARG A 148 0.09 14.89 -17.82
C ARG A 148 -0.69 15.50 -18.97
N ASP A 149 -1.95 15.09 -19.09
CA ASP A 149 -2.92 15.72 -20.01
C ASP A 149 -4.20 16.01 -19.23
N LEU A 150 -4.40 17.29 -18.88
CA LEU A 150 -5.52 17.72 -18.05
C LEU A 150 -6.87 17.64 -18.77
N ARG A 151 -6.87 17.66 -20.11
CA ARG A 151 -8.10 17.55 -20.91
C ARG A 151 -8.82 16.23 -20.72
N LYS A 152 -8.05 15.15 -20.45
CA LYS A 152 -8.59 13.81 -20.15
C LYS A 152 -9.38 13.74 -18.84
N TRP A 153 -9.40 14.81 -18.06
CA TRP A 153 -10.12 14.90 -16.79
C TRP A 153 -11.40 15.74 -16.88
N VAL A 154 -11.59 16.49 -17.96
CA VAL A 154 -12.80 17.29 -18.20
C VAL A 154 -14.03 16.37 -18.23
N GLY A 155 -15.09 16.74 -17.51
CA GLY A 155 -16.35 16.00 -17.42
C GLY A 155 -16.33 14.75 -16.53
N LYS A 156 -15.16 14.35 -15.98
CA LYS A 156 -15.13 13.26 -14.99
C LYS A 156 -15.72 13.75 -13.68
N LYS A 157 -16.40 12.87 -12.95
CA LYS A 157 -16.94 13.18 -11.60
C LYS A 157 -16.17 12.45 -10.48
N ARG A 158 -15.44 11.40 -10.85
CA ARG A 158 -14.69 10.56 -9.92
C ARG A 158 -13.29 10.30 -10.44
N CYS A 159 -12.34 10.23 -9.53
CA CYS A 159 -10.94 9.91 -9.82
C CYS A 159 -10.44 8.80 -8.89
N TYR A 160 -9.31 8.21 -9.27
CA TYR A 160 -8.54 7.42 -8.32
C TYR A 160 -7.90 8.37 -7.33
N ARG A 161 -8.09 8.12 -6.04
CA ARG A 161 -7.39 8.87 -5.00
C ARG A 161 -5.92 8.49 -5.09
N LEU A 162 -5.02 9.46 -5.20
CA LEU A 162 -3.63 9.25 -4.84
C LEU A 162 -3.62 8.91 -3.34
N MET A 163 -3.36 7.65 -3.00
CA MET A 163 -3.06 7.28 -1.62
C MET A 163 -1.73 7.94 -1.29
N PHE A 164 -1.76 8.93 -0.40
CA PHE A 164 -0.59 9.52 0.24
C PHE A 164 -0.60 9.09 1.70
#